data_AF-A0EC89-F1
#
_entry.id   AF-A0EC89-F1
#
_cell.length_a   1.000
_cell.length_b   1.000
_cell.length_c   1.000
_cell.angle_alpha   90.00
_cell.angle_beta   90.00
_cell.angle_gamma   90.00
#
_symmetry.space_group_name_H-M   'P 1'
#
loop_
_entity.id
_entity.type
_entity.pdbx_description
1 polymer ?
#
loop_
_entity_poly.entity_id
_entity_poly.type
_entity_poly.pdbx_seq_one_letter_code
_entity_poly.pdbx_strand_id
1 'polypeptide(L)'
;MGATCSNIKNQNVFNIMELPYNIHVMAYIWSDNGHNLFDYESDSLVKKSIDFDFQGRVVQLDRDILALTKNEVVRNQREIFEFRSNQKYIEIYNPKIENAFWKVIRPIQASDLPTLERQKLIINTTIKLGRVKLTVLDYSFAYEFDDGGGVPDELDEKNNLNDSEFVEGQVQCRFCLSKLAKFENPFISPCKCAGSIKYIHLKCLQSWINSQLKTKTQNGVTLYYWKSMKCELCKTMYKTSFKFKTIQYNICDINKPKEPYLLLQINHSDKNKEQGLYVIDIKTRDTIKIGRTQDCDIKLHDISVSRHHASILVNHQEQSFFLEDNCSKFGTLVLAQDEDLQIQLNSPKRLALQVGRIVIVVTIEKKINKKKINKYRVPAQFEVFRQIKQHEDEVEQQSAEQQQQSDVEDILINDPTFDRDQDMSKFKNMNFLTGSIIQREQQ
;
A
#
# COMPACT_ATOMS: atom_id res chain seq x y z
N MET A 1 -10.35 -4.67 -59.76
CA MET A 1 -11.55 -3.88 -59.43
C MET A 1 -11.62 -3.84 -57.90
N GLY A 2 -11.00 -2.89 -57.22
CA GLY A 2 -11.46 -1.51 -57.14
C GLY A 2 -12.33 -1.32 -55.91
N ALA A 3 -11.78 -1.53 -54.71
CA ALA A 3 -12.43 -1.16 -53.44
C ALA A 3 -11.73 0.09 -52.93
N THR A 4 -12.36 1.23 -53.22
CA THR A 4 -11.93 2.58 -52.87
C THR A 4 -11.84 2.74 -51.36
N CYS A 5 -10.63 3.03 -50.87
CA CYS A 5 -10.41 3.55 -49.52
C CYS A 5 -10.93 5.00 -49.49
N SER A 6 -12.20 5.16 -49.13
CA SER A 6 -12.82 6.46 -48.96
C SER A 6 -12.23 7.16 -47.75
N ASN A 7 -11.47 8.21 -48.05
CA ASN A 7 -10.89 9.18 -47.13
C ASN A 7 -12.03 9.97 -46.46
N ILE A 8 -12.67 9.39 -45.44
CA ILE A 8 -13.72 10.07 -44.69
C ILE A 8 -13.05 11.06 -43.74
N LYS A 9 -13.01 12.33 -44.16
CA LYS A 9 -12.84 13.49 -43.28
C LYS A 9 -14.05 13.56 -42.33
N ASN A 10 -14.07 12.71 -41.30
CA ASN A 10 -15.08 12.78 -40.26
C ASN A 10 -14.71 13.89 -39.28
N GLN A 11 -15.11 15.11 -39.61
CA GLN A 11 -15.45 16.15 -38.64
C GLN A 11 -16.71 15.74 -37.85
N ASN A 12 -16.64 14.62 -37.13
CA ASN A 12 -17.62 14.35 -36.07
C ASN A 12 -17.03 14.91 -34.78
N VAL A 13 -17.38 16.17 -34.50
CA VAL A 13 -17.21 16.81 -33.20
C VAL A 13 -18.12 16.06 -32.24
N PHE A 14 -17.63 14.95 -31.67
CA PHE A 14 -18.30 14.30 -30.56
C PHE A 14 -18.29 15.28 -29.37
N ASN A 15 -19.43 15.38 -28.68
CA ASN A 15 -19.59 16.15 -27.46
C ASN A 15 -18.70 15.57 -26.36
N ILE A 16 -17.42 15.91 -26.39
CA ILE A 16 -16.56 15.85 -25.22
C ILE A 16 -17.21 16.80 -24.21
N MET A 17 -17.69 16.28 -23.08
CA MET A 17 -18.16 17.12 -21.98
C MET A 17 -16.97 17.92 -21.48
N GLU A 18 -16.88 19.18 -21.94
CA GLU A 18 -15.85 20.11 -21.52
C GLU A 18 -16.01 20.43 -20.04
N LEU A 19 -14.93 20.29 -19.30
CA LEU A 19 -14.85 20.71 -17.92
C LEU A 19 -14.81 22.25 -17.86
N PRO A 20 -15.38 22.85 -16.81
CA PRO A 20 -15.30 24.29 -16.57
C PRO A 20 -13.92 24.75 -16.07
N TYR A 21 -12.94 23.83 -16.03
CA TYR A 21 -11.57 24.05 -15.57
C TYR A 21 -10.59 23.62 -16.67
N ASN A 22 -9.41 24.22 -16.68
CA ASN A 22 -8.24 23.75 -17.42
C ASN A 22 -7.35 22.95 -16.46
N ILE A 23 -6.92 21.78 -16.91
CA ILE A 23 -6.02 20.89 -16.19
C ILE A 23 -4.65 21.02 -16.85
N HIS A 24 -3.71 21.61 -16.13
CA HIS A 24 -2.31 21.67 -16.53
C HIS A 24 -1.55 20.51 -15.87
N VAL A 25 -0.94 19.65 -16.68
CA VAL A 25 -0.09 18.55 -16.21
C VAL A 25 1.32 18.77 -16.72
N MET A 26 2.27 18.90 -15.79
CA MET A 26 3.69 18.89 -16.08
C MET A 26 4.28 17.54 -15.65
N ALA A 27 4.97 16.85 -16.54
CA ALA A 27 5.66 15.60 -16.27
C ALA A 27 7.16 15.75 -16.42
N TYR A 28 7.89 15.20 -15.46
CA TYR A 28 9.33 15.07 -15.45
C TYR A 28 9.63 13.58 -15.63
N ILE A 29 10.27 13.24 -16.75
CA ILE A 29 10.46 11.87 -17.19
C ILE A 29 11.96 11.55 -17.15
N TRP A 30 12.30 10.52 -16.39
CA TRP A 30 13.65 9.98 -16.31
C TRP A 30 13.79 8.72 -17.17
N SER A 31 14.70 8.74 -18.15
CA SER A 31 14.97 7.60 -19.03
C SER A 31 15.68 6.44 -18.29
N ASP A 32 15.42 5.21 -18.72
CA ASP A 32 15.68 3.99 -17.94
C ASP A 32 17.15 3.79 -17.59
N ASN A 33 17.42 3.47 -16.32
CA ASN A 33 18.75 3.16 -15.78
C ASN A 33 18.85 1.73 -15.22
N GLY A 34 17.89 0.84 -15.53
CA GLY A 34 17.91 -0.57 -15.09
C GLY A 34 17.53 -0.80 -13.63
N HIS A 35 17.26 0.25 -12.85
CA HIS A 35 16.92 0.16 -11.43
C HIS A 35 15.47 0.55 -11.09
N ASN A 36 14.67 0.98 -12.08
CA ASN A 36 13.25 1.37 -11.91
C ASN A 36 13.01 2.44 -10.83
N LEU A 37 13.99 3.32 -10.61
CA LEU A 37 13.90 4.47 -9.70
C LEU A 37 14.00 5.77 -10.49
N PHE A 38 13.37 6.82 -9.95
CA PHE A 38 13.50 8.17 -10.48
C PHE A 38 14.73 8.83 -9.86
N ASP A 39 15.62 9.39 -10.67
CA ASP A 39 16.83 10.07 -10.23
C ASP A 39 16.56 11.58 -10.11
N TYR A 40 16.51 12.09 -8.88
CA TYR A 40 16.25 13.49 -8.58
C TYR A 40 17.50 14.37 -8.73
N GLU A 41 18.68 13.77 -8.89
CA GLU A 41 19.95 14.49 -9.08
C GLU A 41 20.34 14.60 -10.56
N SER A 42 19.57 14.03 -11.48
CA SER A 42 19.99 14.01 -12.87
C SER A 42 19.61 15.25 -13.68
N ASP A 43 20.59 15.76 -14.42
CA ASP A 43 20.43 16.86 -15.37
C ASP A 43 19.73 16.45 -16.69
N SER A 44 19.56 15.15 -16.96
CA SER A 44 18.98 14.67 -18.24
C SER A 44 17.48 14.36 -18.16
N LEU A 45 16.77 15.01 -17.24
CA LEU A 45 15.31 14.93 -17.11
C LEU A 45 14.59 15.57 -18.31
N VAL A 46 13.68 14.83 -18.94
CA VAL A 46 12.81 15.38 -19.99
C VAL A 46 11.56 15.97 -19.33
N LYS A 47 11.34 17.27 -19.54
CA LYS A 47 10.14 17.99 -19.07
C LYS A 47 9.12 18.06 -20.20
N LYS A 48 7.87 17.68 -19.92
CA LYS A 48 6.74 17.76 -20.86
C LYS A 48 5.54 18.38 -20.16
N SER A 49 4.75 19.17 -20.87
CA SER A 49 3.53 19.78 -20.34
C SER A 49 2.38 19.59 -21.30
N ILE A 50 1.19 19.33 -20.75
CA ILE A 50 -0.05 19.26 -21.50
C ILE A 50 -1.14 20.02 -20.75
N ASP A 51 -2.00 20.69 -21.51
CA ASP A 51 -3.16 21.42 -21.03
C ASP A 51 -4.39 20.82 -21.70
N PHE A 52 -5.40 20.46 -20.93
CA PHE A 52 -6.64 19.92 -21.46
C PHE A 52 -7.80 20.17 -20.50
N ASP A 53 -9.02 19.99 -21.01
CA ASP A 53 -10.24 20.44 -20.35
C ASP A 53 -11.36 19.41 -20.45
N PHE A 54 -11.01 18.13 -20.45
CA PHE A 54 -11.97 17.02 -20.53
C PHE A 54 -11.62 15.90 -19.57
N GLN A 55 -12.60 15.04 -19.28
CA GLN A 55 -12.36 13.81 -18.52
C GLN A 55 -11.70 12.75 -19.40
N GLY A 56 -10.58 12.22 -18.94
CA GLY A 56 -9.78 11.30 -19.71
C GLY A 56 -8.54 10.83 -18.97
N ARG A 57 -7.70 10.10 -19.70
CA ARG A 57 -6.47 9.48 -19.21
C ARG A 57 -5.26 10.30 -19.62
N VAL A 58 -4.25 10.34 -18.77
CA VAL A 58 -2.90 10.76 -19.16
C VAL A 58 -2.04 9.51 -19.35
N VAL A 59 -1.46 9.40 -20.53
CA VAL A 59 -0.60 8.28 -20.91
C VAL A 59 0.81 8.75 -21.25
N GLN A 60 1.78 7.89 -20.98
CA GLN A 60 3.16 8.04 -21.43
C GLN A 60 3.38 7.22 -22.70
N LEU A 61 4.04 7.81 -23.68
CA LEU A 61 4.66 7.10 -24.80
C LEU A 61 6.12 7.53 -24.88
N ASP A 62 7.05 6.58 -24.71
CA ASP A 62 8.49 6.85 -24.69
C ASP A 62 8.87 8.02 -23.76
N ARG A 63 9.17 9.19 -24.34
CA ARG A 63 9.56 10.43 -23.64
C ARG A 63 8.51 11.54 -23.74
N ASP A 64 7.30 11.22 -24.17
CA ASP A 64 6.15 12.13 -24.29
C ASP A 64 4.99 11.71 -23.39
N ILE A 65 4.09 12.66 -23.15
CA ILE A 65 2.81 12.46 -22.48
C ILE A 65 1.66 12.96 -23.35
N LEU A 66 0.52 12.28 -23.29
CA LEU A 66 -0.68 12.63 -24.03
C LEU A 66 -1.91 12.57 -23.12
N ALA A 67 -2.87 13.46 -23.34
CA ALA A 67 -4.21 13.34 -22.77
C ALA A 67 -5.12 12.66 -23.79
N LEU A 68 -5.75 11.56 -23.40
CA LEU A 68 -6.65 10.77 -24.26
C LEU A 68 -8.03 10.70 -23.63
N THR A 69 -9.08 10.86 -24.43
CA THR A 69 -10.44 10.55 -23.98
C THR A 69 -10.59 9.04 -23.71
N LYS A 70 -11.69 8.63 -23.08
CA LYS A 70 -11.94 7.20 -22.77
C LYS A 70 -11.92 6.30 -24.01
N ASN A 71 -12.30 6.82 -25.18
CA ASN A 71 -12.41 6.04 -26.41
C ASN A 71 -11.14 6.06 -27.26
N GLU A 72 -10.16 6.91 -26.93
CA GLU A 72 -8.91 7.05 -27.68
C GLU A 72 -7.83 6.16 -27.09
N VAL A 73 -7.10 5.47 -27.97
CA VAL A 73 -5.97 4.61 -27.63
C VAL A 73 -4.86 4.86 -28.63
N VAL A 74 -3.62 4.93 -28.14
CA VAL A 74 -2.41 4.96 -28.96
C VAL A 74 -1.62 3.68 -28.70
N ARG A 75 -0.97 3.13 -29.73
CA ARG A 75 -0.13 1.93 -29.60
C ARG A 75 1.01 2.18 -28.60
N ASN A 76 1.38 1.14 -27.85
CA ASN A 76 2.46 1.19 -26.85
C ASN A 76 2.27 2.23 -25.73
N GLN A 77 1.03 2.71 -25.50
CA GLN A 77 0.75 3.62 -24.40
C GLN A 77 0.93 2.94 -23.04
N ARG A 78 1.55 3.65 -22.10
CA ARG A 78 1.51 3.31 -20.67
C ARG A 78 0.62 4.31 -19.95
N GLU A 79 -0.45 3.84 -19.35
CA GLU A 79 -1.31 4.69 -18.53
C GLU A 79 -0.54 5.16 -17.29
N ILE A 80 -0.55 6.48 -17.08
CA ILE A 80 -0.01 7.09 -15.86
C ILE A 80 -1.14 7.18 -14.85
N PHE A 81 -2.25 7.81 -15.26
CA PHE A 81 -3.43 8.02 -14.42
C PHE A 81 -4.64 8.48 -15.23
N GLU A 82 -5.81 8.51 -14.61
CA GLU A 82 -7.03 9.06 -15.19
C GLU A 82 -7.66 10.10 -14.28
N PHE A 83 -8.26 11.10 -14.92
CA PHE A 83 -9.02 12.16 -14.28
C PHE A 83 -10.52 11.88 -14.30
N ARG A 84 -11.12 11.86 -13.11
CA ARG A 84 -12.57 11.89 -12.93
C ARG A 84 -12.94 13.18 -12.25
N SER A 85 -13.91 13.89 -12.79
CA SER A 85 -14.43 15.10 -12.16
C SER A 85 -15.83 14.83 -11.64
N ASN A 86 -16.04 15.18 -10.38
CA ASN A 86 -17.35 15.32 -9.78
C ASN A 86 -17.64 16.82 -9.57
N GLN A 87 -18.84 17.16 -9.09
CA GLN A 87 -19.23 18.57 -8.87
C GLN A 87 -18.35 19.31 -7.84
N LYS A 88 -17.66 18.59 -6.96
CA LYS A 88 -16.89 19.17 -5.82
C LYS A 88 -15.37 19.09 -5.99
N TYR A 89 -14.86 18.00 -6.54
CA TYR A 89 -13.44 17.73 -6.67
C TYR A 89 -13.10 17.03 -7.99
N ILE A 90 -11.83 17.11 -8.36
CA ILE A 90 -11.21 16.27 -9.39
C ILE A 90 -10.43 15.18 -8.66
N GLU A 91 -10.70 13.93 -9.03
CA GLU A 91 -10.00 12.75 -8.54
C GLU A 91 -9.01 12.27 -9.60
N ILE A 92 -7.78 12.03 -9.15
CA ILE A 92 -6.74 11.36 -9.92
C ILE A 92 -6.73 9.91 -9.47
N TYR A 93 -6.99 9.00 -10.39
CA TYR A 93 -7.06 7.58 -10.06
C TYR A 93 -6.11 6.77 -10.93
N ASN A 94 -5.65 5.65 -10.38
CA ASN A 94 -4.90 4.66 -11.14
C ASN A 94 -5.79 3.47 -11.49
N PRO A 95 -6.05 3.17 -12.78
CA PRO A 95 -6.79 1.98 -13.15
C PRO A 95 -6.02 0.68 -12.87
N LYS A 96 -4.69 0.73 -12.69
CA LYS A 96 -3.83 -0.44 -12.45
C LYS A 96 -3.18 -0.38 -11.07
N ILE A 97 -3.46 -1.38 -10.24
CA ILE A 97 -2.98 -1.51 -8.85
C ILE A 97 -1.44 -1.44 -8.75
N GLU A 98 -0.72 -1.85 -9.79
CA GLU A 98 0.74 -1.93 -9.80
C GLU A 98 1.46 -0.56 -9.77
N ASN A 99 0.75 0.54 -10.05
CA ASN A 99 1.32 1.87 -10.18
C ASN A 99 0.86 2.80 -9.04
N ALA A 100 1.20 2.47 -7.80
CA ALA A 100 0.89 3.32 -6.65
C ALA A 100 1.43 4.76 -6.82
N PHE A 101 0.64 5.75 -6.39
CA PHE A 101 1.06 7.15 -6.33
C PHE A 101 1.88 7.42 -5.07
N TRP A 102 2.98 8.15 -5.23
CA TRP A 102 3.87 8.50 -4.14
C TRP A 102 4.00 10.02 -4.04
N LYS A 103 3.71 10.58 -2.87
CA LYS A 103 4.04 11.96 -2.53
C LYS A 103 5.55 12.10 -2.43
N VAL A 104 6.08 13.15 -3.03
CA VAL A 104 7.53 13.41 -3.04
C VAL A 104 7.88 14.34 -1.88
N ILE A 105 8.69 13.82 -0.95
CA ILE A 105 9.25 14.59 0.16
C ILE A 105 10.65 15.03 -0.24
N ARG A 106 10.87 16.34 -0.36
CA ARG A 106 12.16 16.93 -0.72
C ARG A 106 12.19 18.40 -0.28
N PRO A 107 13.31 18.90 0.26
CA PRO A 107 13.46 20.32 0.58
C PRO A 107 13.28 21.20 -0.66
N ILE A 108 12.54 22.30 -0.55
CA ILE A 108 12.25 23.23 -1.67
C ILE A 108 13.55 23.77 -2.28
N GLN A 109 14.58 23.99 -1.45
CA GLN A 109 15.89 24.48 -1.89
C GLN A 109 16.66 23.49 -2.77
N ALA A 110 16.26 22.21 -2.79
CA ALA A 110 16.95 21.13 -3.48
C ALA A 110 16.30 20.73 -4.83
N SER A 111 15.18 21.36 -5.22
CA SER A 111 14.57 21.15 -6.55
C SER A 111 13.56 22.23 -6.91
N ASP A 112 13.46 22.59 -8.19
CA ASP A 112 12.36 23.39 -8.73
C ASP A 112 10.99 22.68 -8.73
N LEU A 113 10.95 21.42 -8.27
CA LEU A 113 9.72 20.64 -8.16
C LEU A 113 8.92 21.12 -6.94
N PRO A 114 7.59 21.27 -7.05
CA PRO A 114 6.74 21.61 -5.91
C PRO A 114 6.57 20.39 -4.99
N THR A 115 7.60 20.09 -4.20
CA THR A 115 7.65 18.98 -3.26
C THR A 115 7.16 19.40 -1.87
N LEU A 116 6.92 18.42 -1.01
CA LEU A 116 6.66 18.66 0.41
C LEU A 116 8.00 18.66 1.16
N GLU A 117 8.28 19.68 1.96
CA GLU A 117 9.50 19.70 2.78
C GLU A 117 9.47 18.61 3.84
N ARG A 118 8.30 18.42 4.47
CA ARG A 118 8.08 17.43 5.52
C ARG A 118 6.70 16.78 5.43
N GLN A 119 6.59 15.58 5.97
CA GLN A 119 5.32 14.84 6.06
C GLN A 119 5.11 14.29 7.46
N LYS A 120 3.95 14.62 8.07
CA LYS A 120 3.55 14.00 9.34
C LYS A 120 3.34 12.50 9.13
N LEU A 121 3.93 11.69 10.00
CA LEU A 121 3.75 10.25 10.01
C LEU A 121 2.65 9.87 10.99
N ILE A 122 1.73 9.04 10.52
CA ILE A 122 0.68 8.40 11.31
C ILE A 122 0.73 6.88 11.11
N ILE A 123 0.03 6.13 11.95
CA ILE A 123 -0.11 4.67 11.79
C ILE A 123 -0.56 4.34 10.36
N ASN A 124 0.03 3.28 9.79
CA ASN A 124 -0.11 2.81 8.40
C ASN A 124 0.55 3.69 7.31
N THR A 125 1.22 4.78 7.68
CA THR A 125 2.00 5.56 6.70
C THR A 125 3.13 4.69 6.14
N THR A 126 3.18 4.54 4.82
CA THR A 126 4.25 3.79 4.14
C THR A 126 5.21 4.75 3.45
N ILE A 127 6.46 4.68 3.87
CA ILE A 127 7.60 5.44 3.35
C ILE A 127 8.37 4.54 2.38
N LYS A 128 8.85 5.10 1.27
CA LYS A 128 9.70 4.42 0.31
C LYS A 128 11.02 5.18 0.16
N LEU A 129 12.12 4.46 0.35
CA LEU A 129 13.49 4.93 0.30
C LEU A 129 14.24 4.04 -0.70
N GLY A 130 14.37 4.50 -1.94
CA GLY A 130 14.82 3.66 -3.05
C GLY A 130 13.95 2.41 -3.23
N ARG A 131 14.55 1.21 -3.10
CA ARG A 131 13.88 -0.10 -3.24
C ARG A 131 13.34 -0.68 -1.92
N VAL A 132 13.50 0.05 -0.82
CA VAL A 132 13.06 -0.35 0.52
C VAL A 132 11.81 0.44 0.90
N LYS A 133 10.88 -0.20 1.61
CA LYS A 133 9.71 0.44 2.20
C LYS A 133 9.73 0.27 3.71
N LEU A 134 9.36 1.32 4.42
CA LEU A 134 9.13 1.32 5.86
C LEU A 134 7.68 1.69 6.12
N THR A 135 6.95 0.90 6.90
CA THR A 135 5.55 1.18 7.25
C THR A 135 5.44 1.42 8.75
N VAL A 136 4.84 2.53 9.15
CA VAL A 136 4.54 2.83 10.56
C VAL A 136 3.45 1.88 11.03
N LEU A 137 3.75 1.01 11.99
CA LEU A 137 2.77 0.08 12.54
C LEU A 137 2.11 0.60 13.82
N ASP A 138 2.90 1.23 14.68
CA ASP A 138 2.45 1.71 15.99
C ASP A 138 3.45 2.72 16.56
N TYR A 139 3.02 3.49 17.54
CA TYR A 139 3.89 4.33 18.37
C TYR A 139 3.19 4.74 19.66
N SER A 140 3.97 5.01 20.70
CA SER A 140 3.48 5.57 21.96
C SER A 140 4.43 6.64 22.46
N PHE A 141 3.88 7.73 23.00
CA PHE A 141 4.62 8.75 23.75
C PHE A 141 4.37 8.66 25.27
N ALA A 142 3.53 7.70 25.70
CA ALA A 142 3.19 7.52 27.10
C ALA A 142 4.27 6.71 27.83
N TYR A 143 4.42 7.01 29.12
CA TYR A 143 5.12 6.14 30.07
C TYR A 143 4.07 5.27 30.74
N GLU A 144 4.18 3.95 30.62
CA GLU A 144 3.47 3.04 31.52
C GLU A 144 4.20 3.11 32.87
N PHE A 145 3.63 3.85 33.83
CA PHE A 145 4.10 3.79 35.20
C PHE A 145 3.65 2.45 35.77
N ASP A 146 4.60 1.65 36.24
CA ASP A 146 4.34 0.46 37.05
C ASP A 146 3.99 0.96 38.46
N ASP A 147 2.79 1.51 38.63
CA ASP A 147 2.21 1.62 39.96
C ASP A 147 2.02 0.18 40.45
N GLY A 148 2.79 -0.22 41.46
CA GLY A 148 2.95 -1.61 41.92
C GLY A 148 1.69 -2.40 42.34
N GLY A 149 0.49 -2.03 41.89
CA GLY A 149 -0.57 -2.98 41.59
C GLY A 149 -0.31 -3.59 40.22
N GLY A 150 0.35 -4.76 40.19
CA GLY A 150 0.50 -5.52 38.96
C GLY A 150 -0.85 -5.62 38.27
N VAL A 151 -0.96 -4.98 37.11
CA VAL A 151 -2.06 -5.21 36.18
C VAL A 151 -1.93 -6.70 35.83
N PRO A 152 -2.87 -7.56 36.23
CA PRO A 152 -2.93 -8.90 35.66
C PRO A 152 -2.96 -8.68 34.16
N ASP A 153 -2.13 -9.39 33.38
CA ASP A 153 -2.33 -9.46 31.94
C ASP A 153 -3.85 -9.64 31.71
N GLU A 154 -4.55 -8.65 31.14
CA GLU A 154 -6.02 -8.73 30.93
C GLU A 154 -6.40 -9.86 29.94
N LEU A 155 -5.40 -10.62 29.48
CA LEU A 155 -5.53 -11.91 28.81
C LEU A 155 -5.80 -13.09 29.76
N ASP A 156 -5.48 -12.99 31.05
CA ASP A 156 -5.66 -14.07 32.01
C ASP A 156 -6.96 -13.94 32.83
N GLU A 157 -7.49 -12.73 33.08
CA GLU A 157 -8.66 -12.57 33.96
C GLU A 157 -10.03 -12.78 33.29
N LYS A 158 -10.10 -12.92 31.96
CA LYS A 158 -11.33 -13.37 31.26
C LYS A 158 -11.37 -14.87 30.95
N ASN A 159 -10.34 -15.64 31.29
CA ASN A 159 -10.29 -17.08 31.11
C ASN A 159 -10.48 -17.88 32.42
N ASN A 160 -11.29 -17.38 33.35
CA ASN A 160 -11.91 -18.25 34.37
C ASN A 160 -13.09 -19.07 33.78
N LEU A 161 -12.86 -19.68 32.62
CA LEU A 161 -13.54 -20.90 32.20
C LEU A 161 -12.58 -22.02 32.58
N ASN A 162 -13.00 -22.93 33.45
CA ASN A 162 -12.23 -24.08 33.91
C ASN A 162 -11.52 -24.83 32.76
N ASP A 163 -10.27 -24.48 32.42
CA ASP A 163 -9.58 -24.96 31.21
C ASP A 163 -8.75 -26.23 31.49
N SER A 164 -9.39 -27.19 32.15
CA SER A 164 -8.85 -28.56 32.34
C SER A 164 -9.44 -29.58 31.35
N GLU A 165 -10.38 -29.15 30.49
CA GLU A 165 -10.92 -29.99 29.41
C GLU A 165 -10.02 -29.96 28.18
N PHE A 166 -9.20 -31.00 28.04
CA PHE A 166 -8.53 -31.29 26.79
C PHE A 166 -9.53 -31.94 25.83
N VAL A 167 -9.63 -31.40 24.61
CA VAL A 167 -10.34 -32.09 23.54
C VAL A 167 -9.32 -32.97 22.82
N GLU A 168 -9.44 -34.29 22.98
CA GLU A 168 -8.66 -35.24 22.20
C GLU A 168 -9.19 -35.25 20.77
N GLY A 169 -8.42 -34.69 19.84
CA GLY A 169 -8.78 -34.61 18.43
C GLY A 169 -8.36 -35.85 17.64
N GLN A 170 -9.03 -36.09 16.51
CA GLN A 170 -8.61 -37.11 15.52
C GLN A 170 -7.33 -36.71 14.75
N VAL A 171 -6.83 -35.49 14.96
CA VAL A 171 -5.67 -34.92 14.28
C VAL A 171 -4.52 -34.69 15.26
N GLN A 172 -3.29 -34.62 14.76
CA GLN A 172 -2.09 -34.38 15.57
C GLN A 172 -1.36 -33.12 15.12
N CYS A 173 -0.75 -32.42 16.06
CA CYS A 173 0.09 -31.26 15.77
C CYS A 173 1.33 -31.72 15.03
N ARG A 174 1.64 -31.10 13.88
CA ARG A 174 2.88 -31.38 13.15
C ARG A 174 4.16 -31.15 13.97
N PHE A 175 4.16 -30.16 14.87
CA PHE A 175 5.38 -29.74 15.56
C PHE A 175 5.61 -30.46 16.89
N CYS A 176 4.57 -30.64 17.71
CA CYS A 176 4.71 -31.33 19.00
C CYS A 176 4.14 -32.75 19.02
N LEU A 177 3.52 -33.21 17.92
CA LEU A 177 2.93 -34.54 17.77
C LEU A 177 1.78 -34.87 18.76
N SER A 178 1.36 -33.91 19.58
CA SER A 178 0.21 -34.05 20.47
C SER A 178 -1.12 -33.99 19.69
N LYS A 179 -2.08 -34.83 20.11
CA LYS A 179 -3.49 -34.81 19.66
C LYS A 179 -4.39 -33.93 20.54
N LEU A 180 -3.87 -33.44 21.65
CA LEU A 180 -4.60 -32.64 22.62
C LEU A 180 -4.57 -31.17 22.23
N ALA A 181 -5.74 -30.57 22.03
CA ALA A 181 -5.89 -29.13 21.87
C ALA A 181 -6.52 -28.51 23.12
N LYS A 182 -6.11 -27.29 23.44
CA LYS A 182 -6.72 -26.43 24.46
C LYS A 182 -7.41 -25.25 23.80
N PHE A 183 -8.34 -24.62 24.50
CA PHE A 183 -8.99 -23.39 24.02
C PHE A 183 -7.97 -22.28 23.73
N GLU A 184 -6.99 -22.11 24.61
CA GLU A 184 -5.90 -21.12 24.47
C GLU A 184 -4.78 -21.53 23.50
N ASN A 185 -4.78 -22.78 23.05
CA ASN A 185 -3.78 -23.31 22.12
C ASN A 185 -4.44 -24.24 21.09
N PRO A 186 -5.33 -23.70 20.24
CA PRO A 186 -6.12 -24.50 19.32
C PRO A 186 -5.29 -25.01 18.14
N PHE A 187 -5.81 -26.01 17.44
CA PHE A 187 -5.31 -26.39 16.12
C PHE A 187 -5.65 -25.35 15.07
N ILE A 188 -4.67 -25.00 14.25
CA ILE A 188 -4.79 -24.12 13.09
C ILE A 188 -4.28 -24.82 11.83
N SER A 189 -4.78 -24.38 10.68
CA SER A 189 -4.27 -24.75 9.35
C SER A 189 -3.60 -23.54 8.71
N PRO A 190 -2.32 -23.26 9.01
CA PRO A 190 -1.69 -21.99 8.65
C PRO A 190 -1.25 -21.93 7.18
N CYS A 191 -1.33 -23.03 6.43
CA CYS A 191 -0.85 -23.12 5.05
C CYS A 191 -1.68 -24.11 4.22
N LYS A 192 -1.36 -24.25 2.92
CA LYS A 192 -2.06 -25.12 1.96
C LYS A 192 -1.60 -26.59 1.97
N CYS A 193 -0.99 -27.07 3.06
CA CYS A 193 -0.60 -28.48 3.14
C CYS A 193 -1.85 -29.38 3.22
N ALA A 194 -1.74 -30.62 2.72
CA ALA A 194 -2.82 -31.61 2.73
C ALA A 194 -2.61 -32.67 3.82
N GLY A 195 -3.67 -33.38 4.20
CA GLY A 195 -3.62 -34.45 5.22
C GLY A 195 -3.35 -33.93 6.64
N SER A 196 -2.76 -34.78 7.48
CA SER A 196 -2.50 -34.48 8.90
C SER A 196 -1.44 -33.41 9.13
N ILE A 197 -0.52 -33.20 8.17
CA ILE A 197 0.61 -32.26 8.31
C ILE A 197 0.21 -30.79 8.26
N LYS A 198 -1.05 -30.49 7.92
CA LYS A 198 -1.59 -29.12 7.88
C LYS A 198 -1.95 -28.58 9.26
N TYR A 199 -2.20 -29.45 10.23
CA TYR A 199 -2.64 -29.07 11.57
C TYR A 199 -1.44 -28.77 12.48
N ILE A 200 -1.42 -27.57 13.04
CA ILE A 200 -0.37 -27.12 13.97
C ILE A 200 -1.07 -26.43 15.15
N HIS A 201 -0.59 -26.63 16.37
CA HIS A 201 -1.00 -25.79 17.48
C HIS A 201 -0.54 -24.35 17.28
N LEU A 202 -1.38 -23.39 17.63
CA LEU A 202 -1.06 -21.98 17.54
C LEU A 202 0.26 -21.63 18.27
N LYS A 203 0.40 -21.99 19.56
CA LYS A 203 1.60 -21.71 20.36
C LYS A 203 2.82 -22.43 19.80
N CYS A 204 2.67 -23.63 19.22
CA CYS A 204 3.78 -24.31 18.56
C CYS A 204 4.25 -23.56 17.30
N LEU A 205 3.32 -23.01 16.51
CA LEU A 205 3.68 -22.18 15.35
C LEU A 205 4.37 -20.89 15.80
N GLN A 206 3.86 -20.22 16.85
CA GLN A 206 4.50 -19.04 17.45
C GLN A 206 5.92 -19.36 17.93
N SER A 207 6.13 -20.45 18.67
CA SER A 207 7.46 -20.87 19.13
C SER A 207 8.40 -21.18 17.97
N TRP A 208 7.93 -21.89 16.93
CA TRP A 208 8.75 -22.16 15.75
C TRP A 208 9.14 -20.85 15.05
N ILE A 209 8.20 -19.92 14.89
CA ILE A 209 8.46 -18.62 14.26
C ILE A 209 9.44 -17.78 15.10
N ASN A 210 9.24 -17.73 16.42
CA ASN A 210 10.14 -17.03 17.33
C ASN A 210 11.56 -17.63 17.31
N SER A 211 11.71 -18.94 17.08
CA SER A 211 13.02 -19.57 16.89
C SER A 211 13.74 -19.13 15.61
N GLN A 212 13.00 -18.64 14.61
CA GLN A 212 13.55 -18.11 13.35
C GLN A 212 13.83 -16.60 13.41
N LEU A 213 13.34 -15.91 14.45
CA LEU A 213 13.58 -14.49 14.65
C LEU A 213 15.05 -14.26 15.04
N LYS A 214 15.67 -13.31 14.36
CA LYS A 214 16.98 -12.80 14.74
C LYS A 214 16.82 -11.37 15.22
N THR A 215 17.63 -11.00 16.20
CA THR A 215 17.59 -9.66 16.80
C THR A 215 18.93 -8.97 16.63
N LYS A 216 18.89 -7.68 16.29
CA LYS A 216 20.05 -6.78 16.29
C LYS A 216 19.65 -5.51 17.03
N THR A 217 20.38 -5.16 18.07
CA THR A 217 20.15 -3.92 18.83
C THR A 217 21.36 -3.03 18.70
N GLN A 218 21.12 -1.77 18.30
CA GLN A 218 22.15 -0.76 18.22
C GLN A 218 21.50 0.59 18.53
N ASN A 219 22.14 1.38 19.40
CA ASN A 219 21.73 2.75 19.72
C ASN A 219 20.21 2.85 19.93
N GLY A 220 19.62 2.19 20.94
CA GLY A 220 18.18 2.27 21.22
C GLY A 220 17.22 1.83 20.10
N VAL A 221 17.73 1.23 19.02
CA VAL A 221 16.94 0.64 17.94
C VAL A 221 17.15 -0.87 17.96
N THR A 222 16.06 -1.62 18.09
CA THR A 222 16.05 -3.08 18.03
C THR A 222 15.36 -3.53 16.75
N LEU A 223 16.10 -4.21 15.88
CA LEU A 223 15.59 -4.86 14.68
C LEU A 223 15.35 -6.34 14.94
N TYR A 224 14.10 -6.75 14.87
CA TYR A 224 13.68 -8.14 14.75
C TYR A 224 13.53 -8.48 13.27
N TYR A 225 14.18 -9.53 12.77
CA TYR A 225 14.14 -9.87 11.35
C TYR A 225 14.11 -11.38 11.11
N TRP A 226 13.54 -11.78 9.98
CA TRP A 226 13.34 -13.17 9.61
C TRP A 226 13.45 -13.38 8.10
N LYS A 227 13.96 -14.55 7.71
CA LYS A 227 14.18 -14.89 6.29
C LYS A 227 12.90 -15.17 5.52
N SER A 228 11.96 -15.91 6.10
CA SER A 228 10.65 -16.13 5.48
C SER A 228 9.65 -16.72 6.48
N MET A 229 8.47 -16.10 6.60
CA MET A 229 7.31 -16.67 7.29
C MET A 229 6.52 -17.58 6.35
N LYS A 230 7.18 -18.61 5.82
CA LYS A 230 6.55 -19.51 4.85
C LYS A 230 6.63 -20.95 5.28
N CYS A 231 5.64 -21.73 4.89
CA CYS A 231 5.66 -23.16 5.13
C CYS A 231 6.87 -23.80 4.47
N GLU A 232 7.61 -24.63 5.20
CA GLU A 232 8.79 -25.32 4.66
C GLU A 232 8.44 -26.36 3.58
N LEU A 233 7.19 -26.86 3.55
CA LEU A 233 6.71 -27.83 2.56
C LEU A 233 6.08 -27.13 1.36
N CYS A 234 4.92 -26.50 1.56
CA CYS A 234 4.14 -25.92 0.46
C CYS A 234 4.53 -24.47 0.10
N LYS A 235 5.51 -23.89 0.80
CA LYS A 235 6.04 -22.52 0.58
C LYS A 235 5.02 -21.38 0.69
N THR A 236 3.78 -21.67 1.10
CA THR A 236 2.73 -20.68 1.34
C THR A 236 3.12 -19.77 2.51
N MET A 237 2.92 -18.45 2.37
CA MET A 237 3.10 -17.50 3.49
C MET A 237 2.09 -17.78 4.59
N TYR A 238 2.55 -17.81 5.83
CA TYR A 238 1.67 -17.90 6.98
C TYR A 238 0.89 -16.59 7.15
N LYS A 239 -0.39 -16.69 7.55
CA LYS A 239 -1.20 -15.50 7.92
C LYS A 239 -0.63 -14.89 9.19
N THR A 240 -0.52 -13.57 9.28
CA THR A 240 0.03 -12.90 10.48
C THR A 240 -0.89 -12.98 11.70
N SER A 241 -2.18 -13.20 11.49
CA SER A 241 -3.16 -13.42 12.54
C SER A 241 -4.11 -14.58 12.22
N PHE A 242 -4.56 -15.25 13.28
CA PHE A 242 -5.59 -16.29 13.23
C PHE A 242 -6.72 -15.90 14.17
N LYS A 243 -7.96 -16.08 13.71
CA LYS A 243 -9.13 -15.95 14.57
C LYS A 243 -9.59 -17.34 14.98
N PHE A 244 -9.72 -17.56 16.28
CA PHE A 244 -10.36 -18.75 16.82
C PHE A 244 -11.48 -18.31 17.75
N LYS A 245 -12.71 -18.65 17.39
CA LYS A 245 -13.94 -18.09 18.00
C LYS A 245 -13.90 -16.55 18.00
N THR A 246 -13.90 -15.91 19.17
CA THR A 246 -13.87 -14.46 19.35
C THR A 246 -12.46 -13.90 19.55
N ILE A 247 -11.44 -14.74 19.73
CA ILE A 247 -10.08 -14.31 20.05
C ILE A 247 -9.23 -14.27 18.77
N GLN A 248 -8.55 -13.15 18.56
CA GLN A 248 -7.57 -12.97 17.49
C GLN A 248 -6.16 -13.19 18.06
N TYR A 249 -5.46 -14.17 17.53
CA TYR A 249 -4.09 -14.49 17.89
C TYR A 249 -3.12 -14.00 16.81
N ASN A 250 -2.01 -13.40 17.23
CA ASN A 250 -0.94 -13.00 16.32
C ASN A 250 0.19 -14.03 16.32
N ILE A 251 0.79 -14.28 15.15
CA ILE A 251 1.90 -15.23 15.05
C ILE A 251 3.18 -14.72 15.73
N CYS A 252 3.48 -13.43 15.60
CA CYS A 252 4.64 -12.82 16.23
C CYS A 252 4.20 -12.18 17.54
N ASP A 253 4.82 -12.61 18.63
CA ASP A 253 4.63 -12.02 19.95
C ASP A 253 5.86 -11.17 20.27
N ILE A 254 5.85 -9.93 19.79
CA ILE A 254 6.90 -8.96 20.10
C ILE A 254 6.32 -8.08 21.19
N ASN A 255 6.85 -8.23 22.41
CA ASN A 255 6.46 -7.43 23.55
C ASN A 255 6.61 -5.95 23.22
N LYS A 256 5.51 -5.21 23.35
CA LYS A 256 5.53 -3.76 23.16
C LYS A 256 6.40 -3.12 24.24
N PRO A 257 7.25 -2.15 23.90
CA PRO A 257 7.98 -1.40 24.91
C PRO A 257 7.01 -0.67 25.85
N LYS A 258 7.30 -0.69 27.16
CA LYS A 258 6.58 0.10 28.18
C LYS A 258 6.94 1.59 28.12
N GLU A 259 8.12 1.90 27.58
CA GLU A 259 8.61 3.26 27.37
C GLU A 259 8.19 3.79 25.99
N PRO A 260 8.19 5.13 25.77
CA PRO A 260 7.88 5.71 24.47
C PRO A 260 8.64 5.05 23.31
N TYR A 261 7.91 4.69 22.24
CA TYR A 261 8.49 3.97 21.11
C TYR A 261 7.87 4.33 19.76
N LEU A 262 8.61 4.01 18.69
CA LEU A 262 8.14 3.98 17.32
C LEU A 262 8.38 2.58 16.72
N LEU A 263 7.34 1.98 16.15
CA LEU A 263 7.38 0.66 15.52
C LEU A 263 7.27 0.79 13.99
N LEU A 264 8.32 0.37 13.28
CA LEU A 264 8.35 0.38 11.82
C LEU A 264 8.55 -1.02 11.25
N GLN A 265 7.77 -1.39 10.24
CA GLN A 265 8.00 -2.60 9.46
C GLN A 265 8.86 -2.32 8.24
N ILE A 266 9.92 -3.09 8.04
CA ILE A 266 10.71 -3.06 6.81
C ILE A 266 10.22 -4.12 5.82
N ASN A 267 9.92 -3.63 4.61
CA ASN A 267 9.50 -4.43 3.48
C ASN A 267 10.44 -4.15 2.31
N HIS A 268 10.99 -5.21 1.72
CA HIS A 268 11.80 -5.12 0.50
C HIS A 268 10.94 -5.39 -0.74
N SER A 269 11.27 -4.72 -1.85
CA SER A 269 10.68 -5.03 -3.16
C SER A 269 10.99 -6.46 -3.63
N ASP A 270 12.17 -6.97 -3.27
CA ASP A 270 12.53 -8.37 -3.46
C ASP A 270 11.93 -9.23 -2.34
N LYS A 271 10.97 -10.10 -2.71
CA LYS A 271 10.28 -11.02 -1.79
C LYS A 271 11.22 -12.05 -1.14
N ASN A 272 12.45 -12.21 -1.63
CA ASN A 272 13.45 -13.10 -1.06
C ASN A 272 14.32 -12.43 0.02
N LYS A 273 14.25 -11.10 0.16
CA LYS A 273 14.97 -10.39 1.22
C LYS A 273 14.24 -10.54 2.57
N GLU A 274 15.03 -10.54 3.63
CA GLU A 274 14.56 -10.68 5.01
C GLU A 274 13.57 -9.57 5.34
N GLN A 275 12.43 -9.93 5.94
CA GLN A 275 11.49 -8.96 6.51
C GLN A 275 11.91 -8.64 7.94
N GLY A 276 11.44 -7.51 8.47
CA GLY A 276 11.72 -7.17 9.86
C GLY A 276 10.88 -6.05 10.44
N LEU A 277 11.08 -5.83 11.73
CA LEU A 277 10.43 -4.85 12.57
C LEU A 277 11.49 -4.10 13.36
N TYR A 278 11.53 -2.79 13.17
CA TYR A 278 12.31 -1.87 13.98
C TYR A 278 11.45 -1.39 15.15
N VAL A 279 11.92 -1.65 16.36
CA VAL A 279 11.41 -1.09 17.60
C VAL A 279 12.41 -0.02 18.04
N ILE A 280 11.98 1.24 18.03
CA ILE A 280 12.85 2.38 18.30
C ILE A 280 12.40 3.02 19.61
N ASP A 281 13.29 3.08 20.60
CA ASP A 281 13.10 3.89 21.80
C ASP A 281 13.20 5.37 21.42
N ILE A 282 12.15 6.15 21.72
CA ILE A 282 12.11 7.58 21.41
C ILE A 282 12.24 8.47 22.65
N LYS A 283 12.38 7.92 23.86
CA LYS A 283 12.30 8.62 25.16
C LYS A 283 13.00 9.98 25.21
N THR A 284 14.23 10.03 24.70
CA THR A 284 15.07 11.25 24.68
C THR A 284 15.53 11.62 23.27
N ARG A 285 14.94 11.01 22.24
CA ARG A 285 15.32 11.27 20.85
C ARG A 285 14.48 12.38 20.25
N ASP A 286 15.15 13.32 19.61
CA ASP A 286 14.49 14.33 18.77
C ASP A 286 14.59 13.98 17.28
N THR A 287 15.46 13.06 16.90
CA THR A 287 15.68 12.67 15.50
C THR A 287 16.11 11.22 15.39
N ILE A 288 15.61 10.54 14.36
CA ILE A 288 15.98 9.18 13.97
C ILE A 288 16.52 9.24 12.54
N LYS A 289 17.81 8.95 12.35
CA LYS A 289 18.47 8.99 11.03
C LYS A 289 18.30 7.67 10.28
N ILE A 290 17.91 7.76 9.02
CA ILE A 290 17.71 6.60 8.14
C ILE A 290 18.67 6.70 6.96
N GLY A 291 19.40 5.63 6.70
CA GLY A 291 20.38 5.61 5.62
C GLY A 291 21.11 4.27 5.50
N ARG A 292 22.06 4.17 4.57
CA ARG A 292 22.82 2.91 4.36
C ARG A 292 24.12 2.80 5.15
N THR A 293 24.60 3.89 5.74
CA THR A 293 25.84 3.91 6.52
C THR A 293 25.59 3.58 7.99
N GLN A 294 26.65 3.24 8.72
CA GLN A 294 26.58 2.75 10.11
C GLN A 294 26.33 3.84 11.16
N ASP A 295 26.44 5.10 10.76
CA ASP A 295 26.15 6.30 11.54
C ASP A 295 24.65 6.62 11.61
N CYS A 296 23.81 5.93 10.83
CA CYS A 296 22.37 6.05 10.87
C CYS A 296 21.77 5.13 11.94
N ASP A 297 20.73 5.58 12.65
CA ASP A 297 19.98 4.78 13.61
C ASP A 297 19.30 3.58 12.95
N ILE A 298 18.71 3.81 11.76
CA ILE A 298 18.14 2.76 10.91
C ILE A 298 19.05 2.56 9.71
N LYS A 299 19.90 1.53 9.80
CA LYS A 299 20.80 1.12 8.71
C LYS A 299 20.12 0.19 7.72
N LEU A 300 19.85 0.70 6.52
CA LEU A 300 19.28 -0.04 5.40
C LEU A 300 20.38 -0.58 4.47
N HIS A 301 20.47 -1.89 4.30
CA HIS A 301 21.50 -2.56 3.50
C HIS A 301 21.12 -2.63 2.00
N ASP A 302 20.74 -1.51 1.40
CA ASP A 302 20.43 -1.44 -0.04
C ASP A 302 21.19 -0.29 -0.72
N ILE A 303 21.81 -0.58 -1.87
CA ILE A 303 22.63 0.41 -2.61
C ILE A 303 21.81 1.58 -3.15
N SER A 304 20.49 1.43 -3.28
CA SER A 304 19.58 2.50 -3.70
C SER A 304 19.22 3.48 -2.58
N VAL A 305 19.70 3.25 -1.35
CA VAL A 305 19.50 4.19 -0.23
C VAL A 305 20.74 5.07 -0.11
N SER A 306 20.59 6.40 -0.05
CA SER A 306 21.68 7.34 0.25
C SER A 306 22.35 7.04 1.61
N ARG A 307 23.60 7.50 1.78
CA ARG A 307 24.37 7.31 3.02
C ARG A 307 23.59 7.78 4.24
N HIS A 308 23.17 9.04 4.22
CA HIS A 308 22.09 9.59 5.05
C HIS A 308 20.97 10.01 4.10
N HIS A 309 19.85 9.29 4.13
CA HIS A 309 18.77 9.42 3.15
C HIS A 309 17.65 10.33 3.64
N ALA A 310 17.19 10.08 4.86
CA ALA A 310 16.07 10.79 5.45
C ALA A 310 16.22 10.82 6.97
N SER A 311 15.44 11.69 7.61
CA SER A 311 15.35 11.79 9.06
C SER A 311 13.89 11.79 9.48
N ILE A 312 13.57 11.10 10.56
CA ILE A 312 12.28 11.27 11.26
C ILE A 312 12.55 12.18 12.46
N LEU A 313 11.95 13.36 12.44
CA LEU A 313 11.93 14.29 13.56
C LEU A 313 10.85 13.85 14.55
N VAL A 314 11.19 13.86 15.83
CA VAL A 314 10.30 13.50 16.94
C VAL A 314 9.92 14.79 17.67
N ASN A 315 8.64 15.12 17.70
CA ASN A 315 8.13 16.22 18.49
C ASN A 315 7.43 15.68 19.74
N HIS A 316 8.12 15.75 20.88
CA HIS A 316 7.61 15.29 22.18
C HIS A 316 6.44 16.12 22.70
N GLN A 317 6.39 17.42 22.39
CA GLN A 317 5.32 18.31 22.85
C GLN A 317 4.02 18.05 22.11
N GLU A 318 4.10 17.87 20.79
CA GLU A 318 2.93 17.58 19.93
C GLU A 318 2.65 16.08 19.79
N GLN A 319 3.46 15.22 20.42
CA GLN A 319 3.40 13.75 20.30
C GLN A 319 3.28 13.30 18.85
N SER A 320 4.18 13.80 18.00
CA SER A 320 4.10 13.58 16.56
C SER A 320 5.46 13.35 15.92
N PHE A 321 5.43 12.74 14.74
CA PHE A 321 6.60 12.46 13.93
C PHE A 321 6.50 13.17 12.58
N PHE A 322 7.61 13.73 12.11
CA PHE A 322 7.72 14.34 10.79
C PHE A 322 8.88 13.73 10.01
N LEU A 323 8.61 13.27 8.80
CA LEU A 323 9.61 12.77 7.87
C LEU A 323 10.16 13.89 7.01
N GLU A 324 11.48 13.95 6.90
CA GLU A 324 12.22 14.88 6.04
C GLU A 324 13.25 14.14 5.19
N ASP A 325 13.38 14.56 3.93
CA ASP A 325 14.40 14.05 3.01
C ASP A 325 15.71 14.80 3.18
N ASN A 326 16.83 14.07 3.18
CA ASN A 326 18.17 14.66 3.26
C ASN A 326 18.79 14.75 1.86
N CYS A 327 18.09 15.41 0.94
CA CYS A 327 18.48 15.57 -0.47
C CYS A 327 18.90 14.25 -1.12
N SER A 328 18.12 13.19 -0.91
CA SER A 328 18.50 11.86 -1.36
C SER A 328 18.46 11.76 -2.90
N LYS A 329 19.31 10.89 -3.46
CA LYS A 329 19.42 10.72 -4.92
C LYS A 329 18.11 10.27 -5.57
N PHE A 330 17.42 9.32 -4.95
CA PHE A 330 16.19 8.72 -5.48
C PHE A 330 14.92 9.22 -4.79
N GLY A 331 15.06 10.25 -3.95
CA GLY A 331 13.97 10.88 -3.22
C GLY A 331 13.42 10.04 -2.06
N THR A 332 12.82 10.73 -1.10
CA THR A 332 12.00 10.12 -0.05
C THR A 332 10.54 10.23 -0.44
N LEU A 333 9.82 9.10 -0.40
CA LEU A 333 8.48 8.99 -0.94
C LEU A 333 7.50 8.52 0.13
N VAL A 334 6.28 9.04 0.13
CA VAL A 334 5.19 8.58 1.02
C VAL A 334 4.01 8.13 0.17
N LEU A 335 3.45 6.96 0.46
CA LEU A 335 2.30 6.42 -0.27
C LEU A 335 1.10 7.38 -0.14
N ALA A 336 0.59 7.87 -1.26
CA ALA A 336 -0.56 8.76 -1.28
C ALA A 336 -1.82 8.02 -0.80
N GLN A 337 -2.63 8.69 0.01
CA GLN A 337 -3.96 8.22 0.41
C GLN A 337 -5.03 8.76 -0.54
N ASP A 338 -6.24 8.20 -0.50
CA ASP A 338 -7.35 8.63 -1.38
C ASP A 338 -7.63 10.14 -1.27
N GLU A 339 -7.51 10.71 -0.06
CA GLU A 339 -7.67 12.14 0.19
C GLU A 339 -6.59 13.01 -0.48
N ASP A 340 -5.37 12.48 -0.63
CA ASP A 340 -4.28 13.18 -1.32
C ASP A 340 -4.53 13.27 -2.83
N LEU A 341 -5.30 12.32 -3.38
CA LEU A 341 -5.61 12.20 -4.80
C LEU A 341 -6.85 13.02 -5.23
N GLN A 342 -7.50 13.69 -4.26
CA GLN A 342 -8.65 14.56 -4.50
C GLN A 342 -8.22 16.04 -4.47
N ILE A 343 -8.35 16.69 -5.62
CA ILE A 343 -8.10 18.13 -5.75
C ILE A 343 -9.44 18.87 -5.68
N GLN A 344 -9.63 19.61 -4.59
CA GLN A 344 -10.83 20.42 -4.39
C GLN A 344 -10.87 21.58 -5.38
N LEU A 345 -12.01 21.78 -6.04
CA LEU A 345 -12.15 22.79 -7.09
C LEU A 345 -12.20 24.24 -6.58
N ASN A 346 -12.33 24.41 -5.27
CA ASN A 346 -12.55 25.70 -4.61
C ASN A 346 -11.25 26.32 -4.07
N SER A 347 -10.14 25.58 -4.08
CA SER A 347 -8.84 26.07 -3.66
C SER A 347 -7.78 25.71 -4.71
N PRO A 348 -6.93 26.67 -5.13
CA PRO A 348 -5.84 26.37 -6.05
C PRO A 348 -4.86 25.42 -5.34
N LYS A 349 -4.86 24.15 -5.74
CA LYS A 349 -3.96 23.14 -5.19
C LYS A 349 -3.09 22.60 -6.32
N ARG A 350 -1.77 22.62 -6.09
CA ARG A 350 -0.81 21.89 -6.91
C ARG A 350 -0.58 20.54 -6.26
N LEU A 351 -0.67 19.47 -7.04
CA LEU A 351 -0.43 18.12 -6.56
C LEU A 351 0.78 17.54 -7.28
N ALA A 352 1.84 17.25 -6.52
CA ALA A 352 3.04 16.59 -7.03
C ALA A 352 3.06 15.12 -6.58
N LEU A 353 3.08 14.20 -7.54
CA LEU A 353 3.10 12.76 -7.30
C LEU A 353 4.13 12.10 -8.19
N GLN A 354 4.80 11.07 -7.68
CA GLN A 354 5.62 10.17 -8.46
C GLN A 354 4.84 8.89 -8.77
N VAL A 355 4.86 8.48 -10.04
CA VAL A 355 4.38 7.18 -10.53
C VAL A 355 5.51 6.52 -11.31
N GLY A 356 6.06 5.43 -10.76
CA GLY A 356 7.21 4.76 -11.37
C GLY A 356 8.40 5.71 -11.54
N ARG A 357 8.75 6.00 -12.79
CA ARG A 357 9.88 6.88 -13.21
C ARG A 357 9.41 8.23 -13.75
N ILE A 358 8.21 8.65 -13.38
CA ILE A 358 7.65 9.95 -13.77
C ILE A 358 7.23 10.69 -12.51
N VAL A 359 7.63 11.95 -12.42
CA VAL A 359 7.04 12.89 -11.45
C VAL A 359 6.05 13.75 -12.20
N ILE A 360 4.80 13.77 -11.75
CA ILE A 360 3.72 14.56 -12.31
C ILE A 360 3.38 15.70 -11.34
N VAL A 361 3.19 16.89 -11.89
CA VAL A 361 2.68 18.06 -11.18
C VAL A 361 1.39 18.47 -11.87
N VAL A 362 0.29 18.38 -11.13
CA VAL A 362 -1.04 18.74 -11.63
C VAL A 362 -1.45 20.07 -11.02
N THR A 363 -1.87 21.00 -11.87
CA THR A 363 -2.46 22.29 -11.48
C THR A 363 -3.81 22.44 -12.16
N ILE A 364 -4.81 22.90 -11.42
CA ILE A 364 -6.17 23.11 -11.93
C ILE A 364 -6.51 24.59 -11.86
N GLU A 365 -6.99 25.15 -12.96
CA GLU A 365 -7.36 26.55 -13.08
C GLU A 365 -8.80 26.70 -13.62
N LYS A 366 -9.59 27.58 -13.02
CA LYS A 366 -10.96 27.84 -13.49
C LYS A 366 -10.93 28.63 -14.79
N LYS A 367 -11.75 28.27 -15.79
CA LYS A 367 -11.84 29.02 -17.05
C LYS A 367 -12.51 30.37 -16.80
N ILE A 368 -11.74 31.46 -16.86
CA ILE A 368 -12.25 32.83 -16.63
C ILE A 368 -13.00 33.39 -17.86
N ASN A 369 -12.67 32.93 -19.08
CA ASN A 369 -13.30 33.40 -20.32
C ASN A 369 -13.58 32.26 -21.32
N LYS A 370 -14.83 32.11 -21.75
CA LYS A 370 -15.28 31.09 -22.75
C LYS A 370 -14.77 31.32 -24.19
N LYS A 371 -13.96 32.36 -24.46
CA LYS A 371 -13.68 32.85 -25.81
C LYS A 371 -12.37 32.36 -26.47
N LYS A 372 -11.46 31.72 -25.74
CA LYS A 372 -10.26 31.06 -26.34
C LYS A 372 -10.33 29.56 -26.08
N ILE A 373 -10.97 28.85 -27.00
CA ILE A 373 -11.13 27.40 -26.96
C ILE A 373 -9.93 26.78 -27.68
N ASN A 374 -8.80 26.62 -26.98
CA ASN A 374 -7.77 25.68 -27.45
C ASN A 374 -8.22 24.29 -27.01
N LYS A 375 -9.06 23.65 -27.84
CA LYS A 375 -9.36 22.22 -27.67
C LYS A 375 -8.05 21.47 -27.81
N TYR A 376 -7.57 20.89 -26.72
CA TYR A 376 -6.47 19.95 -26.79
C TYR A 376 -6.82 18.89 -27.85
N ARG A 377 -5.86 18.62 -28.72
CA ARG A 377 -5.92 17.52 -29.67
C ARG A 377 -4.61 16.77 -29.56
N VAL A 378 -4.72 15.45 -29.66
CA VAL A 378 -3.53 14.60 -29.77
C VAL A 378 -2.70 15.10 -30.95
N PRO A 379 -1.39 15.34 -30.77
CA PRO A 379 -0.52 15.80 -31.85
C PRO A 379 -0.56 14.84 -33.06
N ALA A 380 -0.57 15.39 -34.27
CA ALA A 380 -0.84 14.65 -35.51
C ALA A 380 0.16 13.52 -35.82
N GLN A 381 1.35 13.55 -35.21
CA GLN A 381 2.35 12.49 -35.36
C GLN A 381 1.97 11.18 -34.64
N PHE A 382 0.98 11.20 -33.75
CA PHE A 382 0.54 10.00 -33.04
C PHE A 382 -0.71 9.42 -33.70
N GLU A 383 -0.66 8.14 -34.05
CA GLU A 383 -1.80 7.42 -34.61
C GLU A 383 -2.78 7.03 -33.50
N VAL A 384 -3.96 7.64 -33.51
CA VAL A 384 -5.02 7.41 -32.52
C VAL A 384 -6.04 6.40 -33.07
N PHE A 385 -6.18 5.29 -32.36
CA PHE A 385 -7.20 4.28 -32.59
C PHE A 385 -8.41 4.58 -31.70
N ARG A 386 -9.61 4.35 -32.22
CA ARG A 386 -10.83 4.40 -31.41
C ARG A 386 -11.23 2.99 -30.99
N GLN A 387 -11.46 2.79 -29.70
CA GLN A 387 -12.16 1.59 -29.25
C GLN A 387 -13.60 1.65 -29.75
N ILE A 388 -13.94 0.84 -30.73
CA ILE A 388 -15.33 0.56 -31.07
C ILE A 388 -15.85 -0.32 -29.93
N LYS A 389 -16.86 0.14 -29.19
CA LYS A 389 -17.62 -0.74 -28.32
C LYS A 389 -18.33 -1.77 -29.21
N GLN A 390 -17.75 -2.94 -29.39
CA GLN A 390 -18.53 -4.14 -29.68
C GLN A 390 -18.86 -4.74 -28.32
N HIS A 391 -20.03 -4.41 -27.79
CA HIS A 391 -20.72 -5.17 -26.74
C HIS A 391 -22.10 -4.54 -26.51
N GLU A 392 -23.10 -5.04 -27.24
CA GLU A 392 -24.44 -5.29 -26.69
C GLU A 392 -24.96 -6.71 -27.02
N ASP A 393 -24.15 -7.62 -27.60
CA ASP A 393 -24.64 -8.96 -28.03
C ASP A 393 -23.86 -10.17 -27.46
N GLU A 394 -23.27 -10.08 -26.26
CA GLU A 394 -22.66 -11.27 -25.60
C GLU A 394 -23.23 -11.58 -24.21
N VAL A 395 -24.33 -10.94 -23.81
CA VAL A 395 -24.99 -11.23 -22.51
C VAL A 395 -26.16 -12.23 -22.65
N GLU A 396 -26.63 -12.55 -23.86
CA GLU A 396 -27.79 -13.43 -24.05
C GLU A 396 -27.48 -14.88 -24.47
N GLN A 397 -26.22 -15.28 -24.66
CA GLN A 397 -25.89 -16.68 -25.03
C GLN A 397 -25.41 -17.57 -23.86
N GLN A 398 -25.22 -17.03 -22.66
CA GLN A 398 -24.85 -17.84 -21.48
C GLN A 398 -26.02 -18.20 -20.56
N SER A 399 -27.23 -17.68 -20.83
CA SER A 399 -28.43 -17.93 -20.03
C SER A 399 -29.29 -19.11 -20.53
N ALA A 400 -28.96 -19.72 -21.67
CA ALA A 400 -29.78 -20.78 -22.28
C ALA A 400 -29.28 -22.22 -22.04
N GLU A 401 -28.03 -22.42 -21.58
CA GLU A 401 -27.46 -23.77 -21.40
C GLU A 401 -27.46 -24.28 -19.95
N GLN A 402 -27.92 -23.48 -18.98
CA GLN A 402 -27.96 -23.87 -17.56
C GLN A 402 -29.33 -24.37 -17.05
N GLN A 403 -30.33 -24.50 -17.94
CA GLN A 403 -31.70 -24.91 -17.55
C GLN A 403 -32.07 -26.37 -17.83
N GLN A 404 -31.12 -27.23 -18.20
CA GLN A 404 -31.37 -28.66 -18.40
C GLN A 404 -30.31 -29.55 -17.75
N GLN A 405 -30.24 -29.55 -16.41
CA GLN A 405 -29.73 -30.70 -15.62
C GLN A 405 -29.93 -30.42 -14.13
N SER A 406 -31.17 -30.54 -13.67
CA SER A 406 -31.46 -30.68 -12.24
C SER A 406 -32.60 -31.70 -12.10
N ASP A 407 -32.25 -32.97 -12.10
CA ASP A 407 -33.05 -34.03 -11.49
C ASP A 407 -32.10 -35.15 -11.04
N VAL A 408 -32.40 -35.73 -9.87
CA VAL A 408 -31.75 -36.85 -9.15
C VAL A 408 -30.80 -36.49 -7.97
N GLU A 409 -31.46 -36.26 -6.82
CA GLU A 409 -31.26 -36.83 -5.47
C GLU A 409 -29.88 -36.84 -4.75
N ASP A 410 -29.87 -36.12 -3.62
CA ASP A 410 -29.49 -36.48 -2.24
C ASP A 410 -28.54 -37.66 -1.97
N ILE A 411 -27.50 -37.40 -1.16
CA ILE A 411 -27.17 -38.02 0.14
C ILE A 411 -25.72 -37.63 0.53
N LEU A 412 -25.57 -36.72 1.51
CA LEU A 412 -24.60 -36.72 2.63
C LEU A 412 -24.35 -35.28 3.16
N ILE A 413 -24.44 -35.18 4.48
CA ILE A 413 -24.34 -33.97 5.31
C ILE A 413 -22.87 -33.65 5.64
N ASN A 414 -22.55 -32.34 5.64
CA ASN A 414 -21.36 -31.62 6.15
C ASN A 414 -20.08 -31.52 5.29
N ASP A 415 -19.77 -30.31 4.80
CA ASP A 415 -18.58 -29.50 5.15
C ASP A 415 -18.47 -28.26 4.23
N PRO A 416 -18.60 -27.00 4.71
CA PRO A 416 -18.28 -25.84 3.89
C PRO A 416 -16.84 -25.37 4.16
N THR A 417 -15.90 -25.86 3.36
CA THR A 417 -14.72 -25.05 3.01
C THR A 417 -14.55 -24.95 1.49
N PHE A 418 -14.35 -23.70 1.04
CA PHE A 418 -13.74 -23.26 -0.22
C PHE A 418 -14.61 -23.37 -1.51
N ASP A 419 -14.65 -22.40 -2.42
CA ASP A 419 -13.58 -21.53 -2.91
C ASP A 419 -14.09 -20.33 -3.77
N ARG A 420 -13.16 -19.39 -4.03
CA ARG A 420 -13.04 -18.39 -5.13
C ARG A 420 -13.22 -16.91 -4.80
N ASP A 421 -12.05 -16.25 -4.79
CA ASP A 421 -11.77 -14.92 -5.31
C ASP A 421 -12.42 -13.70 -4.65
N GLN A 422 -11.82 -13.26 -3.54
CA GLN A 422 -11.75 -11.83 -3.20
C GLN A 422 -10.38 -11.50 -2.61
N ASP A 423 -9.48 -11.03 -3.47
CA ASP A 423 -8.22 -10.42 -3.06
C ASP A 423 -8.34 -8.89 -3.05
N MET A 424 -7.60 -8.27 -2.13
CA MET A 424 -7.19 -6.85 -2.15
C MET A 424 -8.20 -5.74 -1.78
N SER A 425 -8.89 -5.84 -0.64
CA SER A 425 -9.44 -4.63 0.05
C SER A 425 -9.63 -4.73 1.57
N LYS A 426 -9.05 -5.73 2.25
CA LYS A 426 -9.16 -5.89 3.71
C LYS A 426 -7.81 -6.17 4.38
N PHE A 427 -6.87 -5.22 4.27
CA PHE A 427 -5.88 -5.01 5.33
C PHE A 427 -6.44 -3.99 6.32
N LYS A 428 -7.52 -4.39 7.00
CA LYS A 428 -8.04 -3.73 8.20
C LYS A 428 -8.07 -4.80 9.29
N ASN A 429 -7.45 -4.50 10.42
CA ASN A 429 -7.42 -5.27 11.68
C ASN A 429 -6.15 -6.10 11.94
N MET A 430 -5.03 -5.41 12.18
CA MET A 430 -4.35 -5.69 13.45
C MET A 430 -5.22 -5.09 14.55
N ASN A 431 -6.08 -5.90 15.16
CA ASN A 431 -6.66 -5.54 16.44
C ASN A 431 -5.60 -5.89 17.48
N PHE A 432 -4.94 -4.86 18.01
CA PHE A 432 -4.31 -4.94 19.31
C PHE A 432 -5.41 -4.77 20.36
N LEU A 433 -5.36 -5.55 21.43
CA LEU A 433 -6.32 -5.49 22.52
C LEU A 433 -6.43 -4.05 23.02
N THR A 434 -7.64 -3.52 22.96
CA THR A 434 -7.99 -2.22 23.56
C THR A 434 -8.23 -2.43 25.04
N GLY A 435 -7.34 -1.91 25.88
CA GLY A 435 -7.70 -1.58 27.26
C GLY A 435 -8.85 -0.58 27.23
N SER A 436 -9.92 -0.89 27.94
CA SER A 436 -11.18 -0.13 27.89
C SER A 436 -11.04 1.18 28.65
N ILE A 437 -11.14 2.34 27.97
CA ILE A 437 -11.45 3.61 28.64
C ILE A 437 -12.96 3.65 28.85
N ILE A 438 -13.38 3.40 30.09
CA ILE A 438 -14.75 3.67 30.55
C ILE A 438 -14.93 5.19 30.55
N GLN A 439 -15.66 5.72 29.57
CA GLN A 439 -16.33 7.01 29.74
C GLN A 439 -17.46 6.79 30.74
N ARG A 440 -17.29 7.30 31.96
CA ARG A 440 -18.41 7.57 32.86
C ARG A 440 -19.17 8.76 32.29
N GLU A 441 -20.39 8.52 31.85
CA GLU A 441 -21.44 9.52 31.82
C GLU A 441 -21.83 9.92 33.25
N GLN A 442 -22.43 11.12 33.37
CA GLN A 442 -23.02 11.80 34.54
C GLN A 442 -22.04 12.75 35.26
N GLN A 443 -22.27 14.06 35.40
CA GLN A 443 -23.49 14.89 35.35
C GLN A 443 -23.29 16.18 34.54
#